data_AF-A0A953ZAT1-F1
#
_entry.id   AF-A0A953ZAT1-F1
#
_cell.length_a   1.000
_cell.length_b   1.000
_cell.length_c   1.000
_cell.angle_alpha   90.00
_cell.angle_beta   90.00
_cell.angle_gamma   90.00
#
_symmetry.space_group_name_H-M   'P 1'
#
loop_
_entity.id
_entity.type
_entity.pdbx_description
1 polymer ?
#
loop_
_entity_poly.entity_id
_entity_poly.type
_entity_poly.pdbx_seq_one_letter_code
_entity_poly.pdbx_strand_id
1 'polypeptide(L)'
;LERHVRGATAGFNTPIFVNDVPGGGGKRDVHSYDYYNETTGVSVYRSPNVDEEKAYLYYDPIDQLPEEGQQRWGDESEHQAIIDEALKGAGLSDLEPAR
;
A
#
# COMPACT_ATOMS: atom_id res chain seq x y z
N LEU A 1 11.14 -10.57 -8.12
CA LEU A 1 11.69 -11.95 -8.02
C LEU A 1 10.59 -13.02 -7.96
N GLU A 2 9.46 -12.80 -7.29
CA GLU A 2 8.35 -13.77 -7.23
C GLU A 2 7.57 -13.94 -8.56
N ARG A 3 7.59 -12.91 -9.42
CA ARG A 3 6.99 -12.92 -10.77
C ARG A 3 7.58 -13.99 -11.71
N HIS A 4 8.77 -14.53 -11.39
CA HIS A 4 9.43 -15.60 -12.18
C HIS A 4 9.26 -17.00 -11.60
N VAL A 5 8.67 -17.15 -10.41
CA VAL A 5 8.55 -18.46 -9.71
C VAL A 5 7.09 -18.92 -9.61
N ARG A 6 6.11 -18.01 -9.69
CA ARG A 6 4.70 -18.38 -9.67
C ARG A 6 4.25 -18.89 -11.05
N GLY A 7 4.40 -20.20 -11.27
CA GLY A 7 3.94 -20.89 -12.48
C GLY A 7 4.64 -22.20 -12.81
N ALA A 8 5.72 -22.56 -12.10
CA ALA A 8 6.55 -23.72 -12.47
C ALA A 8 6.41 -24.96 -11.55
N THR A 9 5.73 -24.90 -10.39
CA THR A 9 5.54 -26.09 -9.52
C THR A 9 4.44 -25.89 -8.47
N ALA A 10 3.96 -27.00 -7.88
CA ALA A 10 2.87 -27.02 -6.90
C ALA A 10 3.16 -26.14 -5.66
N GLY A 11 2.17 -25.35 -5.24
CA GLY A 11 2.30 -24.18 -4.36
C GLY A 11 2.61 -24.41 -2.88
N PHE A 12 3.17 -25.55 -2.47
CA PHE A 12 3.37 -25.88 -1.06
C PHE A 12 4.67 -25.34 -0.45
N ASN A 13 5.49 -24.59 -1.20
CA ASN A 13 6.81 -24.16 -0.71
C ASN A 13 7.27 -22.76 -1.18
N THR A 14 6.34 -21.87 -1.52
CA THR A 14 6.69 -20.47 -1.81
C THR A 14 6.83 -19.71 -0.48
N PRO A 15 8.02 -19.18 -0.11
CA PRO A 15 8.15 -18.42 1.13
C PRO A 15 7.36 -17.10 1.04
N ILE A 16 6.50 -16.87 2.03
CA ILE A 16 5.65 -15.68 2.20
C ILE A 16 6.47 -14.61 2.92
N PHE A 17 6.66 -13.45 2.28
CA PHE A 17 7.27 -12.27 2.90
C PHE A 17 6.16 -11.45 3.56
N VAL A 18 6.16 -11.45 4.90
CA VAL A 18 5.09 -10.89 5.72
C VAL A 18 5.49 -9.54 6.32
N ASN A 19 4.59 -8.55 6.28
CA ASN A 19 4.60 -7.40 7.19
C ASN A 19 3.59 -7.62 8.34
N ASP A 20 3.95 -7.26 9.58
CA ASP A 20 3.09 -7.46 10.77
C ASP A 20 2.34 -6.16 11.10
N VAL A 21 1.02 -6.17 10.92
CA VAL A 21 0.16 -5.01 11.19
C VAL A 21 -0.27 -5.03 12.67
N PRO A 22 0.05 -4.02 13.49
CA PRO A 22 -0.43 -3.96 14.87
C PRO A 22 -1.97 -3.83 14.91
N GLY A 23 -2.64 -4.61 15.76
CA GLY A 23 -4.10 -4.57 15.95
C GLY A 23 -4.86 -5.87 15.65
N GLY A 24 -4.18 -6.96 15.30
CA GLY A 24 -4.81 -8.27 15.10
C GLY A 24 -5.30 -8.56 13.68
N GLY A 25 -4.79 -7.84 12.67
CA GLY A 25 -5.19 -7.97 11.26
C GLY A 25 -4.54 -9.13 10.47
N GLY A 26 -3.72 -9.97 11.12
CA GLY A 26 -3.04 -11.09 10.46
C GLY A 26 -1.87 -10.68 9.55
N LYS A 27 -1.13 -11.69 9.10
CA LYS A 27 0.11 -11.59 8.31
C LYS A 27 -0.22 -11.40 6.83
N ARG A 28 0.21 -10.29 6.22
CA ARG A 28 -0.10 -9.95 4.80
C ARG A 28 1.14 -9.99 3.91
N ASP A 29 0.97 -10.55 2.71
CA ASP A 29 1.97 -10.57 1.64
C ASP A 29 2.22 -9.16 1.08
N VAL A 30 3.50 -8.79 0.98
CA VAL A 30 3.99 -7.44 0.60
C VAL A 30 3.67 -7.05 -0.87
N HIS A 31 3.11 -7.95 -1.69
CA HIS A 31 2.88 -7.73 -3.13
C HIS A 31 1.41 -7.62 -3.57
N SER A 32 0.49 -7.39 -2.64
CA SER A 32 -0.95 -7.23 -2.95
C SER A 32 -1.44 -5.77 -2.89
N TYR A 33 -0.57 -4.79 -3.16
CA TYR A 33 -1.04 -3.41 -3.30
C TYR A 33 -1.74 -3.24 -4.66
N ASP A 34 -2.89 -2.59 -4.66
CA ASP A 34 -3.61 -2.23 -5.89
C ASP A 34 -2.93 -1.05 -6.58
N TYR A 35 -2.26 -0.19 -5.81
CA TYR A 35 -1.51 0.96 -6.31
C TYR A 35 -0.34 1.29 -5.37
N TYR A 36 0.76 1.77 -5.95
CA TYR A 36 1.92 2.26 -5.21
C TYR A 36 2.48 3.51 -5.89
N ASN A 37 2.70 4.56 -5.11
CA ASN A 37 3.40 5.77 -5.54
C ASN A 37 4.81 5.78 -4.96
N GLU A 38 5.82 5.58 -5.81
CA GLU A 38 7.23 5.50 -5.40
C GLU A 38 7.79 6.81 -4.86
N THR A 39 7.21 7.95 -5.27
CA THR A 39 7.64 9.28 -4.82
C THR A 39 7.15 9.54 -3.40
N THR A 40 5.86 9.27 -3.13
CA THR A 40 5.25 9.55 -1.82
C THR A 40 5.27 8.36 -0.86
N GLY A 41 5.65 7.17 -1.32
CA GLY A 41 5.69 5.94 -0.52
C GLY A 41 4.31 5.41 -0.12
N VAL A 42 3.24 5.86 -0.79
CA VAL A 42 1.88 5.45 -0.44
C VAL A 42 1.51 4.19 -1.21
N SER A 43 1.23 3.14 -0.46
CA SER A 43 0.62 1.91 -0.97
C SER A 43 -0.87 1.88 -0.65
N VAL A 44 -1.69 1.56 -1.64
CA VAL A 44 -3.15 1.44 -1.51
C VAL A 44 -3.55 -0.03 -1.65
N TYR A 45 -4.43 -0.48 -0.77
CA TYR A 45 -4.97 -1.85 -0.76
C TYR A 45 -6.49 -1.83 -0.69
N ARG A 46 -7.13 -2.73 -1.43
CA ARG A 46 -8.57 -2.96 -1.47
C ARG A 46 -8.90 -4.34 -0.91
N SER A 47 -9.90 -4.40 -0.04
CA SER A 47 -10.40 -5.67 0.49
C SER A 47 -11.93 -5.62 0.66
N PRO A 48 -12.69 -5.91 -0.42
CA PRO A 48 -14.15 -5.84 -0.39
C PRO A 48 -14.77 -6.81 0.64
N ASN A 49 -14.14 -7.97 0.84
CA ASN A 49 -14.58 -8.95 1.83
C ASN A 49 -14.42 -8.50 3.29
N VAL A 50 -13.56 -7.49 3.54
CA VAL A 50 -13.38 -6.90 4.88
C VAL A 50 -14.27 -5.68 5.04
N ASP A 51 -14.26 -4.79 4.06
CA ASP A 51 -15.11 -3.60 4.02
C ASP A 51 -15.31 -3.16 2.56
N GLU A 52 -16.55 -3.08 2.10
CA GLU A 52 -16.87 -2.70 0.72
C GLU A 52 -16.63 -1.20 0.43
N GLU A 53 -16.55 -0.36 1.47
CA GLU A 53 -16.55 1.10 1.37
C GLU A 53 -15.20 1.74 1.70
N LYS A 54 -14.19 0.94 2.06
CA LYS A 54 -12.88 1.45 2.51
C LYS A 54 -11.69 1.05 1.64
N ALA A 55 -10.72 1.96 1.58
CA ALA A 55 -9.37 1.71 1.11
C ALA A 55 -8.41 1.66 2.30
N TYR A 56 -7.37 0.83 2.24
CA TYR A 56 -6.35 0.76 3.27
C TYR A 56 -5.05 1.34 2.73
N LEU A 57 -4.43 2.24 3.50
CA LEU A 57 -3.20 2.91 3.11
C LEU A 57 -2.04 2.45 4.00
N TYR A 58 -0.87 2.35 3.38
CA TYR A 58 0.40 2.17 4.08
C TYR A 58 1.37 3.23 3.58
N TYR A 59 2.21 3.73 4.50
CA TYR A 59 3.16 4.80 4.24
C TYR A 59 4.57 4.27 4.53
N ASP A 60 5.46 4.39 3.55
CA ASP A 60 6.87 4.11 3.76
C ASP A 60 7.51 5.14 4.71
N PRO A 61 8.59 4.78 5.42
CA PRO A 61 9.35 5.75 6.23
C PRO A 61 9.82 6.92 5.38
N ILE A 62 9.51 8.14 5.82
CA ILE A 62 9.78 9.37 5.05
C ILE A 62 11.26 9.48 4.67
N ASP A 63 12.18 9.11 5.57
CA ASP A 63 13.62 9.16 5.35
C ASP A 63 14.14 8.22 4.24
N GLN A 64 13.32 7.24 3.83
CA GLN A 64 13.63 6.31 2.75
C GLN A 64 13.06 6.75 1.40
N LEU A 65 12.25 7.81 1.37
CA LEU A 65 11.65 8.33 0.14
C LEU A 65 12.65 9.14 -0.69
N PRO A 66 12.40 9.31 -2.00
CA PRO A 66 13.10 10.32 -2.80
C PRO A 66 12.97 11.72 -2.17
N GLU A 67 13.92 12.61 -2.49
CA GLU A 67 13.96 13.98 -1.94
C GLU A 67 12.64 14.75 -2.16
N GLU A 68 12.01 14.57 -3.33
CA GLU A 68 10.70 15.13 -3.64
C GLU A 68 9.63 14.65 -2.65
N GLY A 69 9.57 13.34 -2.37
CA GLY A 69 8.64 12.77 -1.40
C GLY A 69 8.87 13.30 0.02
N GLN A 70 10.13 13.40 0.42
CA GLN A 70 10.51 13.98 1.72
C GLN A 70 10.05 15.43 1.86
N GLN A 71 10.24 16.24 0.82
CA GLN A 71 9.80 17.64 0.81
C GLN A 71 8.28 17.76 0.89
N ARG A 72 7.55 16.95 0.11
CA ARG A 72 6.07 16.95 0.12
C ARG A 72 5.52 16.54 1.48
N TRP A 73 6.04 15.48 2.09
CA TRP A 73 5.63 15.09 3.45
C TRP A 73 6.08 16.08 4.54
N GLY A 74 7.09 16.90 4.27
CA GLY A 74 7.51 17.99 5.13
C GLY A 74 6.50 19.15 5.22
N ASP A 75 5.55 19.25 4.29
CA ASP A 75 4.47 20.22 4.31
C ASP A 75 3.14 19.55 4.71
N GLU A 76 2.62 19.90 5.90
CA GLU A 76 1.35 19.35 6.40
C GLU A 76 0.15 19.65 5.49
N SER A 77 0.22 20.71 4.67
CA SER A 77 -0.86 21.05 3.75
C SER A 77 -0.95 20.09 2.55
N GLU A 78 0.14 19.39 2.24
CA GLU A 78 0.20 18.41 1.14
C GLU A 78 -0.29 17.02 1.55
N HIS A 79 -0.39 16.71 2.84
CA HIS A 79 -0.69 15.35 3.32
C HIS A 79 -2.01 14.81 2.76
N GLN A 80 -3.06 15.62 2.75
CA GLN A 80 -4.35 15.22 2.18
C GLN A 80 -4.27 15.06 0.66
N ALA A 81 -3.56 15.96 -0.02
CA ALA A 81 -3.39 15.88 -1.48
C ALA A 81 -2.65 14.60 -1.88
N ILE A 82 -1.62 14.20 -1.13
CA ILE A 82 -0.89 12.94 -1.34
C ILE A 82 -1.81 11.73 -1.21
N ILE A 83 -2.70 11.73 -0.21
CA ILE A 83 -3.68 10.64 0.01
C ILE A 83 -4.68 10.59 -1.15
N ASP A 84 -5.25 11.74 -1.53
CA ASP A 84 -6.24 11.83 -2.60
C ASP A 84 -5.64 11.41 -3.95
N GLU A 85 -4.39 11.80 -4.22
CA GLU A 85 -3.62 11.37 -5.39
C GLU A 85 -3.44 9.85 -5.42
N ALA A 86 -3.12 9.24 -4.27
CA ALA A 86 -2.93 7.80 -4.17
C ALA A 86 -4.25 7.04 -4.40
N LEU A 87 -5.35 7.48 -3.78
CA LEU A 87 -6.69 6.90 -4.00
C LEU A 87 -7.14 7.05 -5.45
N LYS A 88 -6.89 8.22 -6.05
CA LYS A 88 -7.16 8.45 -7.46
C LYS A 88 -6.33 7.55 -8.36
N GLY A 89 -5.05 7.36 -8.05
CA GLY A 89 -4.14 6.44 -8.75
C GLY A 89 -4.62 4.99 -8.69
N ALA A 90 -5.24 4.59 -7.58
CA ALA A 90 -5.86 3.29 -7.40
C ALA A 90 -7.25 3.15 -8.05
N GLY A 91 -7.83 4.24 -8.56
CA GLY A 91 -9.21 4.25 -9.04
C GLY A 91 -10.26 4.13 -7.93
N LEU A 92 -9.90 4.50 -6.69
CA LEU A 92 -10.71 4.38 -5.48
C LEU A 92 -11.05 5.76 -4.88
N SER A 93 -11.15 6.80 -5.71
CA SER A 93 -11.41 8.18 -5.27
C SER A 93 -12.70 8.35 -4.48
N ASP A 94 -13.66 7.44 -4.65
CA ASP A 94 -14.96 7.46 -3.97
C ASP A 94 -14.95 6.72 -2.62
N LEU A 95 -13.83 6.09 -2.25
CA LEU A 95 -13.69 5.33 -1.01
C LEU A 95 -12.92 6.12 0.04
N GLU A 96 -13.36 5.96 1.28
CA GLU A 96 -12.68 6.58 2.42
C GLU A 96 -11.47 5.73 2.86
N PRO A 97 -10.35 6.37 3.25
CA PRO A 97 -9.25 5.65 3.88
C PRO A 97 -9.70 5.09 5.23
N ALA A 98 -9.34 3.84 5.49
CA ALA A 98 -9.48 3.23 6.81
C ALA A 98 -8.59 3.98 7.82
N ARG A 99 -9.20 4.43 8.91
CA ARG A 99 -8.52 5.08 10.04
C ARG A 99 -7.97 4.06 11.03
#